data_AF-A0A8H6HLW9-F1
#
_entry.id   AF-A0A8H6HLW9-F1
#
_cell.length_a   1.000
_cell.length_b   1.000
_cell.length_c   1.000
_cell.angle_alpha   90.00
_cell.angle_beta   90.00
_cell.angle_gamma   90.00
#
_symmetry.space_group_name_H-M   'P 1'
#
loop_
_entity.id
_entity.type
_entity.pdbx_description
1 polymer ?
#
loop_
_entity_poly.entity_id
_entity_poly.type
_entity_poly.pdbx_seq_one_letter_code
_entity_poly.pdbx_strand_id
1 'polypeptide(L)'
;MNPDEYAKNYIAVAPALVSLFEAQNYWNGVSGNPPKLLYRSDLESNRYPHPKPGDSFFYIPVKTACGMFGTLLAEVWHIVVPLIIALFEERGISYSVIKAARFLIEYEDGQRTMRDDVVWVALHPGRNTAYDARDVTPDVLKILVGHGVDRGVVEWYEGNFEKLIGPPLLRVTNDTNPSYHVRRPLTVALGMPIAAEEMEADDSQGSVAFFFHENRDKNGAPSNRVLGVSNKHVLRKVTSVDYELRGAGGRAPRQHIRVCGDRRYKRFLGETRELSTNNLEESLRLAEEIDRLKRKPRSADSDEVADDAFALRKKETQLEEVEATREALETFKKTTDSTFNDIARRGIGWVDWAPKIAVDRHTLDIGTFELDPSKFRPHFKGNVVDLGSKFEPHELKRMFWPNDSNPTGMRFPSDRQLKIRGVVPQDELANPDCYDDNGVGMYIVAKDGNTTDLTVGRYAGLEAYLCDEFGTKSIEAAIYNYSKKSGDFSAKGDSGSLIFTGDGRMLAVLHSGMLRANSTHVTFGTPAWWVIDRLKLKYKSADFNREAF
;
A
#
# COMPACT_ATOMS: atom_id res chain seq x y z
N MET A 1 39.92 0.01 14.01
CA MET A 1 38.91 0.04 15.10
C MET A 1 39.64 0.27 16.40
N ASN A 2 39.16 1.21 17.22
CA ASN A 2 39.87 1.76 18.36
C ASN A 2 39.75 0.83 19.60
N PRO A 3 40.85 0.42 20.25
CA PRO A 3 40.82 -0.45 21.44
C PRO A 3 40.07 0.12 22.66
N ASP A 4 39.81 1.43 22.69
CA ASP A 4 39.11 2.10 23.79
C ASP A 4 37.60 1.83 23.86
N GLU A 5 37.01 1.19 22.84
CA GLU A 5 35.57 0.90 22.81
C GLU A 5 35.20 -0.41 23.53
N TYR A 6 36.16 -1.31 23.75
CA TYR A 6 35.95 -2.57 24.48
C TYR A 6 35.86 -2.38 26.00
N ALA A 7 36.43 -1.30 26.54
CA ALA A 7 36.50 -1.05 27.98
C ALA A 7 35.20 -0.46 28.57
N LYS A 8 34.26 0.02 27.74
CA LYS A 8 32.99 0.61 28.22
C LYS A 8 31.89 -0.41 28.52
N ASN A 9 32.04 -1.67 28.11
CA ASN A 9 31.02 -2.70 28.32
C ASN A 9 31.04 -3.36 29.70
N TYR A 10 31.93 -2.93 30.60
CA TYR A 10 32.05 -3.46 31.97
C TYR A 10 32.08 -2.35 33.03
N ILE A 11 31.35 -1.25 32.80
CA ILE A 11 31.06 -0.31 33.89
C ILE A 11 30.08 -1.02 34.82
N ALA A 12 30.51 -1.28 36.05
CA ALA A 12 29.63 -1.70 37.14
C ALA A 12 28.51 -0.67 37.27
N VAL A 13 27.34 -1.00 36.73
CA VAL A 13 26.14 -0.19 36.88
C VAL A 13 25.80 -0.23 38.36
N ALA A 14 25.51 0.93 38.96
CA ALA A 14 25.07 1.04 40.35
C ALA A 14 24.05 -0.07 40.68
N PRO A 15 24.04 -0.64 41.91
CA PRO A 15 23.57 -2.01 42.21
C PRO A 15 22.09 -2.37 41.95
N ALA A 16 21.35 -1.62 41.13
CA ALA A 16 19.92 -1.83 40.87
C ALA A 16 19.48 -1.53 39.43
N LEU A 17 20.34 -1.63 38.41
CA LEU A 17 19.95 -1.47 37.00
C LEU A 17 20.46 -2.64 36.13
N VAL A 18 19.78 -2.86 34.99
CA VAL A 18 20.11 -3.92 34.02
C VAL A 18 21.39 -3.60 33.25
N SER A 19 22.16 -4.63 32.90
CA SER A 19 23.33 -4.45 32.03
C SER A 19 22.91 -4.11 30.59
N LEU A 20 23.80 -3.51 29.79
CA LEU A 20 23.52 -3.25 28.36
C LEU A 20 23.23 -4.53 27.58
N PHE A 21 23.93 -5.63 27.90
CA PHE A 21 23.73 -6.92 27.27
C PHE A 21 22.33 -7.47 27.57
N GLU A 22 21.92 -7.43 28.83
CA GLU A 22 20.58 -7.84 29.25
C GLU A 22 19.52 -6.94 28.61
N ALA A 23 19.69 -5.62 28.67
CA ALA A 23 18.76 -4.65 28.10
C ALA A 23 18.43 -4.94 26.62
N GLN A 24 19.44 -5.36 25.84
CA GLN A 24 19.28 -5.67 24.42
C GLN A 24 18.66 -7.04 24.15
N ASN A 25 18.87 -8.02 25.02
CA ASN A 25 18.57 -9.42 24.74
C ASN A 25 17.42 -10.00 25.58
N TYR A 26 16.92 -9.26 26.57
CA TYR A 26 16.00 -9.78 27.60
C TYR A 26 14.70 -10.41 27.05
N TRP A 27 14.16 -9.87 25.94
CA TRP A 27 12.94 -10.37 25.29
C TRP A 27 13.23 -11.10 23.97
N ASN A 28 14.42 -11.70 23.83
CA ASN A 28 14.73 -12.59 22.72
C ASN A 28 13.59 -13.60 22.50
N GLY A 29 13.10 -13.74 21.26
CA GLY A 29 11.98 -14.63 20.91
C GLY A 29 10.59 -14.01 20.92
N VAL A 30 10.39 -12.85 21.57
CA VAL A 30 9.05 -12.20 21.61
C VAL A 30 8.67 -11.60 20.26
N SER A 31 9.64 -11.06 19.53
CA SER A 31 9.49 -10.58 18.15
C SER A 31 10.86 -10.55 17.46
N GLY A 32 10.91 -10.27 16.16
CA GLY A 32 12.18 -10.17 15.42
C GLY A 32 13.10 -9.03 15.88
N ASN A 33 12.54 -7.98 16.49
CA ASN A 33 13.30 -6.85 17.04
C ASN A 33 12.57 -6.28 18.26
N PRO A 34 12.67 -6.94 19.44
CA PRO A 34 11.97 -6.50 20.65
C PRO A 34 12.56 -5.19 21.19
N PRO A 35 11.78 -4.41 21.99
CA PRO A 35 12.29 -3.20 22.62
C PRO A 35 13.40 -3.51 23.62
N LYS A 36 14.20 -2.50 23.98
CA LYS A 36 15.21 -2.65 25.03
C LYS A 36 14.55 -2.59 26.40
N LEU A 37 14.92 -3.52 27.29
CA LEU A 37 14.50 -3.48 28.69
C LEU A 37 15.16 -2.28 29.39
N LEU A 38 14.36 -1.49 30.10
CA LEU A 38 14.83 -0.38 30.93
C LEU A 38 15.10 -0.84 32.37
N TYR A 39 14.12 -1.54 32.97
CA TYR A 39 14.18 -1.98 34.37
C TYR A 39 13.24 -3.16 34.59
N ARG A 40 13.56 -4.01 35.57
CA ARG A 40 12.66 -5.07 36.06
C ARG A 40 12.79 -5.25 37.56
N SER A 41 11.69 -5.57 38.23
CA SER A 41 11.65 -5.67 39.70
C SER A 41 12.34 -6.89 40.28
N ASP A 42 12.52 -7.96 39.50
CA ASP A 42 13.05 -9.26 39.93
C ASP A 42 14.57 -9.40 39.68
N LEU A 43 15.29 -8.28 39.55
CA LEU A 43 16.73 -8.25 39.29
C LEU A 43 17.56 -9.12 40.24
N GLU A 44 17.25 -9.07 41.54
CA GLU A 44 18.01 -9.79 42.57
C GLU A 44 17.61 -11.26 42.68
N SER A 45 16.32 -11.55 42.56
CA SER A 45 15.76 -12.90 42.70
C SER A 45 15.93 -13.75 41.45
N ASN A 46 16.13 -13.12 40.29
CA ASN A 46 16.21 -13.78 39.00
C ASN A 46 17.35 -13.19 38.15
N ARG A 47 18.53 -13.80 38.21
CA ARG A 47 19.71 -13.33 37.46
C ARG A 47 19.60 -13.67 35.97
N TYR A 48 19.90 -12.70 35.12
CA TYR A 48 19.97 -12.92 33.68
C TYR A 48 21.30 -13.58 33.30
N PRO A 49 21.32 -14.55 32.38
CA PRO A 49 22.56 -15.21 31.99
C PRO A 49 23.44 -14.24 31.18
N HIS A 50 24.75 -14.23 31.45
CA HIS A 50 25.73 -13.41 30.74
C HIS A 50 26.82 -14.27 30.11
N PRO A 51 27.30 -13.92 28.90
CA PRO A 51 28.46 -14.57 28.31
C PRO A 51 29.70 -14.30 29.15
N LYS A 52 30.54 -15.32 29.32
CA LYS A 52 31.83 -15.19 29.97
C LYS A 52 32.91 -14.86 28.94
N PRO A 53 33.98 -14.14 29.34
CA PRO A 53 35.12 -13.91 28.45
C PRO A 53 35.70 -15.25 27.97
N GLY A 54 35.68 -15.48 26.64
CA GLY A 54 36.15 -16.71 26.00
C GLY A 54 35.05 -17.63 25.46
N ASP A 55 33.76 -17.33 25.71
CA ASP A 55 32.66 -18.12 25.14
C ASP A 55 32.57 -17.93 23.62
N SER A 56 32.75 -19.01 22.87
CA SER A 56 32.62 -19.02 21.39
C SER A 56 31.17 -19.09 20.92
N PHE A 57 30.27 -19.55 21.78
CA PHE A 57 28.82 -19.62 21.54
C PHE A 57 28.11 -19.45 22.88
N PHE A 58 27.10 -18.58 22.94
CA PHE A 58 26.32 -18.31 24.14
C PHE A 58 24.83 -18.35 23.81
N TYR A 59 24.11 -19.31 24.39
CA TYR A 59 22.68 -19.45 24.17
C TYR A 59 21.89 -18.41 24.97
N ILE A 60 21.08 -17.61 24.27
CA ILE A 60 20.17 -16.65 24.88
C ILE A 60 18.80 -17.32 25.01
N PRO A 61 18.22 -17.43 26.22
CA PRO A 61 16.89 -18.02 26.40
C PRO A 61 15.84 -17.36 25.50
N VAL A 62 14.94 -18.17 24.96
CA VAL A 62 13.86 -17.70 24.06
C VAL A 62 12.59 -17.52 24.88
N LYS A 63 12.00 -16.33 24.84
CA LYS A 63 10.75 -15.99 25.52
C LYS A 63 9.58 -16.00 24.54
N THR A 64 8.49 -16.65 24.94
CA THR A 64 7.17 -16.52 24.30
C THR A 64 6.22 -15.78 25.24
N ALA A 65 5.66 -14.66 24.80
CA ALA A 65 4.63 -13.94 25.56
C ALA A 65 3.30 -14.71 25.54
N CYS A 66 2.67 -14.85 26.70
CA CYS A 66 1.43 -15.61 26.90
C CYS A 66 0.38 -14.77 27.64
N GLY A 67 -0.89 -15.09 27.41
CA GLY A 67 -2.01 -14.45 28.09
C GLY A 67 -2.13 -14.80 29.58
N MET A 68 -2.83 -13.94 30.33
CA MET A 68 -2.97 -14.00 31.79
C MET A 68 -4.17 -14.79 32.30
N PHE A 69 -4.69 -15.75 31.53
CA PHE A 69 -5.90 -16.48 31.91
C PHE A 69 -5.72 -17.27 33.21
N GLY A 70 -6.69 -17.16 34.13
CA GLY A 70 -6.76 -17.93 35.38
C GLY A 70 -5.74 -17.53 36.45
N THR A 71 -5.21 -16.31 36.39
CA THR A 71 -4.23 -15.79 37.37
C THR A 71 -4.89 -14.83 38.34
N LEU A 72 -4.34 -14.69 39.55
CA LEU A 72 -4.83 -13.72 40.55
C LEU A 72 -4.75 -12.28 40.00
N LEU A 73 -3.69 -11.95 39.26
CA LEU A 73 -3.56 -10.64 38.62
C LEU A 73 -4.70 -10.37 37.64
N ALA A 74 -5.19 -11.37 36.91
CA ALA A 74 -6.32 -11.19 36.00
C ALA A 74 -7.64 -10.88 36.72
N GLU A 75 -7.87 -11.43 37.91
CA GLU A 75 -9.07 -11.16 38.71
C GLU A 75 -9.09 -9.72 39.22
N VAL A 76 -7.93 -9.19 39.64
CA VAL A 76 -7.82 -7.85 40.23
C VAL A 76 -7.36 -6.77 39.25
N TRP A 77 -7.08 -7.11 37.98
CA TRP A 77 -6.52 -6.21 36.97
C TRP A 77 -7.27 -4.87 36.85
N HIS A 78 -8.60 -4.95 36.81
CA HIS A 78 -9.49 -3.80 36.68
C HIS A 78 -9.51 -2.88 37.92
N ILE A 79 -8.99 -3.35 39.06
CA ILE A 79 -8.85 -2.61 40.31
C ILE A 79 -7.44 -2.00 40.42
N VAL A 80 -6.40 -2.81 40.19
CA VAL A 80 -5.01 -2.38 40.41
C VAL A 80 -4.52 -1.39 39.35
N VAL A 81 -4.94 -1.52 38.09
CA VAL A 81 -4.45 -0.62 37.02
C VAL A 81 -4.83 0.85 37.25
N PRO A 82 -6.08 1.21 37.59
CA PRO A 82 -6.41 2.60 37.94
C PRO A 82 -5.58 3.17 39.09
N LEU A 83 -5.27 2.35 40.11
CA LEU A 83 -4.42 2.77 41.23
C LEU A 83 -2.97 3.01 40.80
N ILE A 84 -2.44 2.15 39.92
CA ILE A 84 -1.11 2.32 39.33
C ILE A 84 -1.06 3.59 38.46
N ILE A 85 -2.11 3.87 37.68
CA ILE A 85 -2.21 5.09 36.87
C ILE A 85 -2.19 6.33 37.76
N ALA A 86 -2.99 6.35 38.83
CA ALA A 86 -3.00 7.47 39.78
C ALA A 86 -1.61 7.68 40.43
N LEU A 87 -0.93 6.59 40.79
CA LEU A 87 0.46 6.64 41.27
C LEU A 87 1.41 7.22 40.23
N PHE A 88 1.27 6.85 38.95
CA PHE A 88 2.10 7.37 37.87
C PHE A 88 1.88 8.87 37.66
N GLU A 89 0.63 9.34 37.74
CA GLU A 89 0.31 10.76 37.68
C GLU A 89 0.95 11.53 38.85
N GLU A 90 0.85 11.01 40.08
CA GLU A 90 1.47 11.60 41.27
C GLU A 90 3.00 11.68 41.16
N ARG A 91 3.63 10.66 40.54
CA ARG A 91 5.09 10.56 40.42
C ARG A 91 5.66 11.09 39.10
N GLY A 92 4.83 11.69 38.24
CA GLY A 92 5.27 12.23 36.95
C GLY A 92 5.78 11.16 35.97
N ILE A 93 5.26 9.94 36.05
CA ILE A 93 5.60 8.83 35.15
C ILE A 93 4.72 8.89 33.90
N SER A 94 5.34 9.19 32.77
CA SER A 94 4.69 9.30 31.47
C SER A 94 4.65 7.94 30.75
N TYR A 95 3.71 7.08 31.15
CA TYR A 95 3.49 5.78 30.52
C TYR A 95 2.73 5.90 29.18
N SER A 96 2.97 4.99 28.25
CA SER A 96 2.23 4.87 26.98
C SER A 96 1.26 3.68 26.98
N VAL A 97 1.64 2.55 27.61
CA VAL A 97 0.78 1.34 27.73
C VAL A 97 1.09 0.61 29.03
N ILE A 98 0.05 0.21 29.77
CA ILE A 98 0.13 -0.78 30.86
C ILE A 98 -0.61 -2.03 30.40
N LYS A 99 0.04 -3.18 30.45
CA LYS A 99 -0.55 -4.49 30.12
C LYS A 99 0.00 -5.56 31.04
N ALA A 100 -0.60 -6.75 31.00
CA ALA A 100 -0.11 -7.91 31.74
C ALA A 100 0.31 -9.02 30.79
N ALA A 101 1.36 -9.76 31.14
CA ALA A 101 1.84 -10.90 30.38
C ALA A 101 2.46 -11.96 31.31
N ARG A 102 2.51 -13.20 30.83
CA ARG A 102 3.43 -14.23 31.33
C ARG A 102 4.40 -14.58 30.23
N PHE A 103 5.59 -15.03 30.60
CA PHE A 103 6.58 -15.47 29.63
C PHE A 103 6.88 -16.96 29.83
N LEU A 104 6.68 -17.75 28.79
CA LEU A 104 7.25 -19.08 28.69
C LEU A 104 8.70 -18.93 28.22
N ILE A 105 9.66 -19.36 29.03
CA ILE A 105 11.08 -19.32 28.69
C ILE A 105 11.55 -20.71 28.31
N GLU A 106 12.16 -20.84 27.13
CA GLU A 106 12.86 -22.03 26.67
C GLU A 106 14.38 -21.82 26.80
N TYR A 107 15.03 -22.77 27.47
CA TYR A 107 16.48 -22.80 27.70
C TYR A 107 17.17 -23.74 26.70
N GLU A 108 18.50 -23.73 26.70
CA GLU A 108 19.34 -24.48 25.75
C GLU A 108 19.07 -25.99 25.77
N ASP A 109 18.78 -26.54 26.95
CA ASP A 109 18.47 -27.96 27.17
C ASP A 109 17.04 -28.34 26.77
N GLY A 110 16.27 -27.40 26.21
CA GLY A 110 14.86 -27.57 25.87
C GLY A 110 13.92 -27.50 27.08
N GLN A 111 14.43 -27.20 28.28
CA GLN A 111 13.59 -26.97 29.46
C GLN A 111 12.72 -25.74 29.24
N ARG A 112 11.43 -25.86 29.59
CA ARG A 112 10.45 -24.77 29.46
C ARG A 112 9.86 -24.41 30.82
N THR A 113 9.94 -23.13 31.18
CA THR A 113 9.45 -22.63 32.45
C THR A 113 8.52 -21.45 32.23
N MET A 114 7.29 -21.53 32.76
CA MET A 114 6.37 -20.39 32.80
C MET A 114 6.78 -19.46 33.95
N ARG A 115 6.95 -18.18 33.65
CA ARG A 115 7.32 -17.14 34.62
C ARG A 115 6.11 -16.58 35.37
N ASP A 116 6.43 -15.86 36.44
CA ASP A 116 5.48 -15.13 37.27
C ASP A 116 4.69 -14.08 36.47
N ASP A 117 3.65 -13.55 37.11
CA ASP A 117 2.72 -12.58 36.53
C ASP A 117 3.42 -11.22 36.33
N VAL A 118 3.55 -10.77 35.08
CA VAL A 118 4.27 -9.53 34.74
C VAL A 118 3.29 -8.39 34.46
N VAL A 119 3.42 -7.29 35.21
CA VAL A 119 2.93 -5.97 34.81
C VAL A 119 3.95 -5.34 33.87
N TRP A 120 3.60 -5.27 32.59
CA TRP A 120 4.51 -4.90 31.53
C TRP A 120 4.23 -3.49 31.03
N VAL A 121 5.05 -2.54 31.47
CA VAL A 121 4.83 -1.10 31.30
C VAL A 121 5.72 -0.54 30.19
N ALA A 122 5.10 0.13 29.22
CA ALA A 122 5.79 0.93 28.23
C ALA A 122 5.76 2.41 28.66
N LEU A 123 6.92 3.06 28.62
CA LEU A 123 7.10 4.49 28.82
C LEU A 123 7.15 5.20 27.48
N HIS A 124 6.72 6.45 27.44
CA HIS A 124 6.96 7.30 26.29
C HIS A 124 8.48 7.51 26.08
N PRO A 125 9.01 7.29 24.88
CA PRO A 125 10.45 7.41 24.62
C PRO A 125 11.01 8.78 25.04
N GLY A 126 12.10 8.76 25.80
CA GLY A 126 12.83 9.93 26.25
C GLY A 126 12.12 10.79 27.31
N ARG A 127 11.01 10.32 27.89
CA ARG A 127 10.26 11.07 28.92
C ARG A 127 10.61 10.69 30.36
N ASN A 128 10.99 9.43 30.59
CA ASN A 128 11.41 8.92 31.88
C ASN A 128 12.62 8.00 31.70
N THR A 129 13.38 7.79 32.77
CA THR A 129 14.62 7.02 32.80
C THR A 129 14.44 5.68 33.49
N ALA A 130 15.45 4.81 33.39
CA ALA A 130 15.47 3.55 34.15
C ALA A 130 15.49 3.80 35.68
N TYR A 131 15.98 4.95 36.14
CA TYR A 131 15.92 5.35 37.56
C TYR A 131 14.50 5.67 37.99
N ASP A 132 13.74 6.40 37.17
CA ASP A 132 12.33 6.71 37.46
C ASP A 132 11.50 5.42 37.56
N ALA A 133 11.73 4.49 36.62
CA ALA A 133 11.11 3.16 36.65
C ALA A 133 11.48 2.37 37.91
N ARG A 134 12.76 2.37 38.30
CA ARG A 134 13.23 1.72 39.53
C ARG A 134 12.57 2.32 40.77
N ASP A 135 12.50 3.64 40.86
CA ASP A 135 12.09 4.33 42.08
C ASP A 135 10.56 4.27 42.32
N VAL A 136 9.76 4.18 41.25
CA VAL A 136 8.30 3.99 41.37
C VAL A 136 7.88 2.53 41.58
N THR A 137 8.70 1.57 41.13
CA THR A 137 8.34 0.13 41.15
C THR A 137 7.97 -0.41 42.53
N PRO A 138 8.63 -0.07 43.66
CA PRO A 138 8.22 -0.55 44.98
C PRO A 138 6.79 -0.18 45.35
N ASP A 139 6.32 0.99 44.94
CA ASP A 139 4.95 1.43 45.23
C ASP A 139 3.93 0.72 44.32
N VAL A 140 4.29 0.41 43.07
CA VAL A 140 3.51 -0.49 42.20
C VAL A 140 3.38 -1.88 42.83
N LEU A 141 4.47 -2.46 43.32
CA LEU A 141 4.46 -3.77 43.98
C LEU A 141 3.60 -3.76 45.25
N LYS A 142 3.60 -2.68 46.04
CA LYS A 142 2.70 -2.55 47.21
C LYS A 142 1.23 -2.58 46.80
N ILE A 143 0.86 -1.93 45.69
CA ILE A 143 -0.52 -1.99 45.16
C ILE A 143 -0.90 -3.44 44.82
N LEU A 144 0.00 -4.18 44.16
CA LEU A 144 -0.23 -5.57 43.78
C LEU A 144 -0.40 -6.48 45.01
N VAL A 145 0.52 -6.40 45.98
CA VAL A 145 0.46 -7.17 47.24
C VAL A 145 -0.78 -6.83 48.05
N GLY A 146 -1.15 -5.54 48.12
CA GLY A 146 -2.35 -5.09 48.82
C GLY A 146 -3.65 -5.66 48.24
N HIS A 147 -3.61 -6.20 47.02
CA HIS A 147 -4.73 -6.86 46.35
C HIS A 147 -4.49 -8.36 46.12
N GLY A 148 -3.56 -8.98 46.86
CA GLY A 148 -3.35 -10.44 46.88
C GLY A 148 -2.45 -10.99 45.78
N VAL A 149 -1.68 -10.15 45.06
CA VAL A 149 -0.72 -10.58 44.04
C VAL A 149 0.71 -10.53 44.61
N ASP A 150 1.10 -11.58 45.32
CA ASP A 150 2.37 -11.62 46.06
C ASP A 150 3.61 -11.87 45.20
N ARG A 151 3.44 -12.38 43.97
CA ARG A 151 4.53 -12.73 43.05
C ARG A 151 4.53 -11.88 41.77
N GLY A 152 3.92 -10.70 41.80
CA GLY A 152 3.93 -9.80 40.64
C GLY A 152 5.33 -9.28 40.32
N VAL A 153 5.71 -9.29 39.04
CA VAL A 153 6.93 -8.66 38.52
C VAL A 153 6.54 -7.43 37.71
N VAL A 154 7.29 -6.34 37.82
CA VAL A 154 7.10 -5.15 36.97
C VAL A 154 8.28 -5.04 36.01
N GLU A 155 8.01 -5.06 34.71
CA GLU A 155 9.01 -4.90 33.65
C GLU A 155 8.74 -3.64 32.84
N TRP A 156 9.79 -2.87 32.54
CA TRP A 156 9.71 -1.54 31.93
C TRP A 156 10.49 -1.45 30.64
N TYR A 157 9.95 -0.75 29.66
CA TYR A 157 10.63 -0.42 28.41
C TYR A 157 10.08 0.86 27.79
N GLU A 158 10.74 1.38 26.76
CA GLU A 158 10.19 2.48 25.96
C GLU A 158 9.39 1.97 24.76
N GLY A 159 8.23 2.55 24.52
CA GLY A 159 7.44 2.24 23.35
C GLY A 159 6.31 3.24 23.15
N ASN A 160 5.89 3.44 21.91
CA ASN A 160 4.70 4.24 21.60
C ASN A 160 3.55 3.32 21.19
N PHE A 161 2.34 3.70 21.59
CA PHE A 161 1.13 3.17 20.98
C PHE A 161 0.94 3.86 19.63
N GLU A 162 1.08 3.10 18.54
CA GLU A 162 0.74 3.57 17.20
C GLU A 162 -0.53 2.85 16.72
N LYS A 163 -1.45 3.63 16.16
CA LYS A 163 -2.55 3.04 15.38
C LYS A 163 -1.91 2.34 14.18
N LEU A 164 -2.20 1.06 13.97
CA LEU A 164 -1.70 0.29 12.83
C LEU A 164 -2.33 0.69 11.47
N ILE A 165 -2.82 1.94 11.37
CA ILE A 165 -3.26 2.52 10.10
C ILE A 165 -1.97 2.88 9.36
N GLY A 166 -1.68 2.18 8.27
CA GLY A 166 -0.50 2.52 7.45
C GLY A 166 -0.54 3.96 6.91
N PRO A 167 0.46 4.40 6.14
CA PRO A 167 0.47 5.76 5.57
C PRO A 167 -0.75 6.03 4.67
N PRO A 168 -1.08 7.31 4.43
CA PRO A 168 -1.91 7.69 3.29
C PRO A 168 -1.33 7.18 1.97
N LEU A 169 -2.21 6.94 0.99
CA LEU A 169 -1.77 6.70 -0.39
C LEU A 169 -1.00 7.92 -0.91
N LEU A 170 -0.13 7.70 -1.89
CA LEU A 170 0.71 8.75 -2.46
C LEU A 170 -0.08 9.65 -3.41
N ARG A 171 0.38 10.90 -3.56
CA ARG A 171 -0.13 11.78 -4.63
C ARG A 171 0.46 11.40 -5.98
N VAL A 172 -0.31 11.64 -7.04
CA VAL A 172 0.25 11.78 -8.40
C VAL A 172 1.15 13.01 -8.43
N THR A 173 2.36 12.86 -8.96
CA THR A 173 3.34 13.94 -9.07
C THR A 173 3.48 14.41 -10.50
N ASN A 174 4.18 15.52 -10.70
CA ASN A 174 4.62 15.93 -12.02
C ASN A 174 5.56 14.87 -12.62
N ASP A 175 5.59 14.76 -13.94
CA ASP A 175 6.37 13.78 -14.70
C ASP A 175 7.89 13.99 -14.63
N THR A 176 8.33 15.19 -14.25
CA THR A 176 9.73 15.48 -13.89
C THR A 176 10.16 14.90 -12.53
N ASN A 177 9.23 14.41 -11.70
CA ASN A 177 9.61 13.79 -10.44
C ASN A 177 10.28 12.43 -10.70
N PRO A 178 11.45 12.15 -10.12
CA PRO A 178 12.17 10.88 -10.27
C PRO A 178 11.33 9.62 -10.03
N SER A 179 10.40 9.68 -9.09
CA SER A 179 9.53 8.55 -8.72
C SER A 179 8.21 8.48 -9.51
N TYR A 180 7.96 9.40 -10.46
CA TYR A 180 6.67 9.56 -11.14
C TYR A 180 6.13 8.24 -11.69
N HIS A 181 6.95 7.49 -12.45
CA HIS A 181 6.49 6.26 -13.06
C HIS A 181 6.27 5.13 -12.03
N VAL A 182 7.25 4.92 -11.15
CA VAL A 182 7.24 3.78 -10.22
C VAL A 182 6.26 3.96 -9.06
N ARG A 183 5.87 5.19 -8.71
CA ARG A 183 4.94 5.43 -7.59
C ARG A 183 3.48 5.10 -7.89
N ARG A 184 3.10 5.02 -9.17
CA ARG A 184 1.71 4.88 -9.66
C ARG A 184 0.88 3.83 -8.91
N PRO A 185 1.41 2.62 -8.61
CA PRO A 185 0.68 1.56 -7.91
C PRO A 185 0.21 1.94 -6.50
N LEU A 186 0.84 2.94 -5.88
CA LEU A 186 0.55 3.38 -4.51
C LEU A 186 -0.16 4.74 -4.47
N THR A 187 -0.67 5.22 -5.61
CA THR A 187 -1.42 6.49 -5.68
C THR A 187 -2.93 6.27 -5.61
N VAL A 188 -3.68 7.36 -5.43
CA VAL A 188 -5.14 7.37 -5.45
C VAL A 188 -5.76 7.37 -6.86
N ALA A 189 -4.95 7.36 -7.92
CA ALA A 189 -5.44 7.39 -9.31
C ALA A 189 -6.18 6.09 -9.67
N LEU A 190 -7.04 6.16 -10.68
CA LEU A 190 -7.72 4.98 -11.24
C LEU A 190 -6.70 4.02 -11.86
N GLY A 191 -7.07 2.74 -11.95
CA GLY A 191 -6.12 1.67 -12.25
C GLY A 191 -5.29 1.23 -11.05
N MET A 192 -5.52 1.84 -9.87
CA MET A 192 -4.87 1.44 -8.62
C MET A 192 -5.05 -0.08 -8.40
N PRO A 193 -3.94 -0.81 -8.18
CA PRO A 193 -3.98 -2.24 -7.95
C PRO A 193 -4.50 -2.57 -6.56
N ILE A 194 -5.39 -3.55 -6.49
CA ILE A 194 -6.02 -3.98 -5.25
C ILE A 194 -5.96 -5.50 -5.09
N ALA A 195 -5.96 -5.93 -3.83
CA ALA A 195 -6.14 -7.32 -3.44
C ALA A 195 -7.11 -7.39 -2.25
N ALA A 196 -8.05 -8.33 -2.28
CA ALA A 196 -8.88 -8.63 -1.12
C ALA A 196 -8.08 -9.47 -0.13
N GLU A 197 -8.21 -9.17 1.16
CA GLU A 197 -7.50 -9.88 2.23
C GLU A 197 -7.76 -11.40 2.20
N GLU A 198 -9.00 -11.82 1.94
CA GLU A 198 -9.36 -13.25 1.84
C GLU A 198 -8.76 -13.96 0.61
N MET A 199 -8.15 -13.21 -0.33
CA MET A 199 -7.59 -13.71 -1.59
C MET A 199 -6.05 -13.68 -1.62
N GLU A 200 -5.41 -13.27 -0.53
CA GLU A 200 -3.95 -13.04 -0.51
C GLU A 200 -3.13 -14.30 -0.66
N ALA A 201 -3.56 -15.40 -0.04
CA ALA A 201 -2.91 -16.69 -0.15
C ALA A 201 -2.91 -17.22 -1.60
N ASP A 202 -3.90 -16.80 -2.40
CA ASP A 202 -4.04 -17.18 -3.82
C ASP A 202 -3.34 -16.18 -4.76
N ASP A 203 -2.68 -15.14 -4.21
CA ASP A 203 -2.03 -14.04 -4.95
C ASP A 203 -2.91 -13.45 -6.07
N SER A 204 -4.21 -13.36 -5.77
CA SER A 204 -5.21 -12.82 -6.68
C SER A 204 -5.34 -11.32 -6.49
N GLN A 205 -5.35 -10.59 -7.61
CA GLN A 205 -5.28 -9.15 -7.64
C GLN A 205 -6.15 -8.61 -8.78
N GLY A 206 -6.60 -7.38 -8.64
CA GLY A 206 -7.32 -6.65 -9.67
C GLY A 206 -6.98 -5.17 -9.62
N SER A 207 -7.82 -4.37 -10.24
CA SER A 207 -7.69 -2.92 -10.31
C SER A 207 -8.99 -2.24 -9.90
N VAL A 208 -8.90 -1.00 -9.43
CA VAL A 208 -10.08 -0.15 -9.22
C VAL A 208 -10.57 0.43 -10.54
N ALA A 209 -11.88 0.36 -10.76
CA ALA A 209 -12.54 0.93 -11.93
C ALA A 209 -12.68 2.44 -11.75
N PHE A 210 -13.50 2.84 -10.78
CA PHE A 210 -13.84 4.23 -10.48
C PHE A 210 -14.39 4.36 -9.06
N PHE A 211 -14.57 5.60 -8.63
CA PHE A 211 -15.10 6.01 -7.34
C PHE A 211 -16.43 6.75 -7.48
N PHE A 212 -17.24 6.73 -6.43
CA PHE A 212 -18.42 7.58 -6.30
C PHE A 212 -18.69 7.94 -4.83
N HIS A 213 -19.40 9.04 -4.61
CA HIS A 213 -19.82 9.48 -3.28
C HIS A 213 -21.25 9.03 -3.03
N GLU A 214 -21.50 8.45 -1.88
CA GLU A 214 -22.86 8.24 -1.38
C GLU A 214 -23.28 9.51 -0.65
N ASN A 215 -24.07 10.38 -1.29
CA ASN A 215 -24.50 11.64 -0.65
C ASN A 215 -25.56 11.40 0.44
N ARG A 216 -26.35 10.34 0.31
CA ARG A 216 -27.32 9.91 1.31
C ARG A 216 -27.32 8.40 1.44
N ASP A 217 -27.39 7.92 2.67
CA ASP A 217 -27.49 6.50 2.97
C ASP A 217 -28.85 5.92 2.53
N LYS A 218 -29.01 4.60 2.72
CA LYS A 218 -30.26 3.89 2.41
C LYS A 218 -31.50 4.39 3.17
N ASN A 219 -31.31 5.12 4.27
CA ASN A 219 -32.38 5.71 5.08
C ASN A 219 -32.65 7.17 4.72
N GLY A 220 -31.90 7.75 3.77
CA GLY A 220 -32.00 9.14 3.35
C GLY A 220 -31.20 10.12 4.22
N ALA A 221 -30.45 9.65 5.22
CA ALA A 221 -29.59 10.49 6.04
C ALA A 221 -28.35 10.93 5.24
N PRO A 222 -27.78 12.13 5.48
CA PRO A 222 -26.55 12.55 4.83
C PRO A 222 -25.43 11.52 5.04
N SER A 223 -24.76 11.14 3.96
CA SER A 223 -23.61 10.25 3.99
C SER A 223 -22.41 10.99 3.38
N ASN A 224 -21.23 10.69 3.90
CA ASN A 224 -19.94 11.18 3.42
C ASN A 224 -19.06 10.02 2.94
N ARG A 225 -19.66 8.85 2.70
CA ARG A 225 -18.93 7.66 2.28
C ARG A 225 -18.51 7.83 0.84
N VAL A 226 -17.25 7.48 0.57
CA VAL A 226 -16.72 7.33 -0.78
C VAL A 226 -16.52 5.84 -1.01
N LEU A 227 -17.03 5.36 -2.13
CA LEU A 227 -16.94 3.96 -2.52
C LEU A 227 -16.11 3.81 -3.78
N GLY A 228 -15.25 2.80 -3.82
CA GLY A 228 -14.60 2.32 -5.03
C GLY A 228 -15.36 1.15 -5.64
N VAL A 229 -15.24 1.00 -6.95
CA VAL A 229 -15.86 -0.08 -7.75
C VAL A 229 -14.76 -0.97 -8.33
N SER A 230 -14.97 -2.28 -8.28
CA SER A 230 -14.14 -3.27 -8.99
C SER A 230 -15.01 -4.52 -9.29
N ASN A 231 -14.43 -5.59 -9.85
CA ASN A 231 -15.18 -6.82 -10.08
C ASN A 231 -15.45 -7.60 -8.79
N LYS A 232 -16.54 -8.36 -8.75
CA LYS A 232 -16.86 -9.26 -7.64
C LYS A 232 -15.76 -10.31 -7.46
N HIS A 233 -15.25 -10.90 -8.55
CA HIS A 233 -14.18 -11.91 -8.47
C HIS A 233 -12.82 -11.35 -8.03
N VAL A 234 -12.64 -10.03 -8.06
CA VAL A 234 -11.45 -9.36 -7.49
C VAL A 234 -11.65 -9.11 -6.01
N LEU A 235 -12.85 -8.67 -5.62
CA LEU A 235 -13.15 -8.29 -4.25
C LEU A 235 -13.44 -9.50 -3.35
N ARG A 236 -13.87 -10.63 -3.91
CA ARG A 236 -14.33 -11.79 -3.15
C ARG A 236 -13.91 -13.14 -3.76
N LYS A 237 -13.55 -14.09 -2.88
CA LYS A 237 -13.29 -15.50 -3.20
C LYS A 237 -14.54 -16.25 -3.63
N VAL A 238 -15.62 -16.06 -2.88
CA VAL A 238 -16.90 -16.71 -3.19
C VAL A 238 -17.73 -15.76 -4.06
N THR A 239 -17.80 -16.09 -5.35
CA THR A 239 -18.48 -15.29 -6.37
C THR A 239 -19.94 -15.67 -6.58
N SER A 240 -20.36 -16.86 -6.15
CA SER A 240 -21.70 -17.41 -6.36
C SER A 240 -22.76 -16.92 -5.37
N VAL A 241 -22.37 -16.15 -4.35
CA VAL A 241 -23.28 -15.63 -3.31
C VAL A 241 -23.17 -14.13 -3.16
N ASP A 242 -24.30 -13.52 -2.80
CA ASP A 242 -24.36 -12.11 -2.47
C ASP A 242 -23.54 -11.81 -1.22
N TYR A 243 -22.87 -10.67 -1.23
CA TYR A 243 -22.26 -10.08 -0.06
C TYR A 243 -22.79 -8.67 0.14
N GLU A 244 -23.14 -8.38 1.37
CA GLU A 244 -23.44 -7.04 1.82
C GLU A 244 -22.93 -6.90 3.24
N LEU A 245 -22.17 -5.84 3.48
CA LEU A 245 -21.70 -5.51 4.81
C LEU A 245 -22.90 -5.18 5.69
N ARG A 246 -23.21 -6.09 6.61
CA ARG A 246 -24.23 -5.85 7.63
C ARG A 246 -23.58 -5.10 8.78
N GLY A 247 -24.23 -4.03 9.24
CA GLY A 247 -23.74 -3.17 10.34
C GLY A 247 -23.52 -3.94 11.65
N ALA A 248 -23.16 -3.21 12.73
CA ALA A 248 -22.87 -3.79 14.04
C ALA A 248 -24.03 -4.72 14.50
N GLY A 249 -23.79 -6.05 14.48
CA GLY A 249 -24.78 -7.10 14.72
C GLY A 249 -24.88 -8.15 13.61
N GLY A 250 -24.30 -7.92 12.43
CA GLY A 250 -24.18 -8.91 11.36
C GLY A 250 -23.06 -9.93 11.61
N ARG A 251 -23.32 -11.22 11.34
CA ARG A 251 -22.32 -12.31 11.46
C ARG A 251 -21.23 -12.31 10.37
N ALA A 252 -21.35 -11.50 9.32
CA ALA A 252 -20.39 -11.51 8.22
C ALA A 252 -19.15 -10.68 8.59
N PRO A 253 -17.93 -11.27 8.62
CA PRO A 253 -16.72 -10.52 8.88
C PRO A 253 -16.48 -9.48 7.78
N ARG A 254 -15.95 -8.31 8.18
CA ARG A 254 -15.48 -7.28 7.26
C ARG A 254 -14.42 -7.89 6.36
N GLN A 255 -14.55 -7.69 5.06
CA GLN A 255 -13.57 -8.12 4.08
C GLN A 255 -12.71 -6.94 3.69
N HIS A 256 -11.47 -6.89 4.16
CA HIS A 256 -10.59 -5.76 3.91
C HIS A 256 -10.02 -5.80 2.49
N ILE A 257 -9.83 -4.61 1.92
CA ILE A 257 -9.16 -4.41 0.64
C ILE A 257 -7.82 -3.74 0.91
N ARG A 258 -6.78 -4.22 0.23
CA ARG A 258 -5.43 -3.70 0.33
C ARG A 258 -4.98 -3.12 -1.00
N VAL A 259 -4.27 -1.99 -0.98
CA VAL A 259 -3.54 -1.50 -2.16
C VAL A 259 -2.34 -2.42 -2.38
N CYS A 260 -2.11 -2.87 -3.62
CA CYS A 260 -1.06 -3.84 -3.95
C CYS A 260 -1.09 -5.11 -3.06
N GLY A 261 -1.54 -6.24 -3.59
CA GLY A 261 -1.11 -7.52 -3.02
C GLY A 261 0.41 -7.73 -3.20
N ASP A 262 0.94 -8.80 -2.59
CA ASP A 262 2.39 -9.02 -2.50
C ASP A 262 3.10 -9.09 -3.85
N ARG A 263 2.52 -9.77 -4.86
CA ARG A 263 3.14 -9.82 -6.19
C ARG A 263 3.30 -8.44 -6.81
N ARG A 264 2.26 -7.61 -6.79
CA ARG A 264 2.35 -6.25 -7.35
C ARG A 264 3.33 -5.38 -6.58
N TYR A 265 3.37 -5.50 -5.26
CA TYR A 265 4.33 -4.74 -4.43
C TYR A 265 5.78 -5.16 -4.70
N LYS A 266 6.04 -6.47 -4.83
CA LYS A 266 7.37 -6.98 -5.24
C LYS A 266 7.76 -6.50 -6.63
N ARG A 267 6.83 -6.47 -7.59
CA ARG A 267 7.06 -5.88 -8.92
C ARG A 267 7.41 -4.39 -8.82
N PHE A 268 6.68 -3.62 -8.01
CA PHE A 268 6.99 -2.21 -7.76
C PHE A 268 8.42 -2.02 -7.22
N LEU A 269 8.84 -2.85 -6.25
CA LEU A 269 10.22 -2.82 -5.75
C LEU A 269 11.24 -3.18 -6.83
N GLY A 270 10.92 -4.12 -7.71
CA GLY A 270 11.74 -4.50 -8.86
C GLY A 270 11.92 -3.33 -9.84
N GLU A 271 10.82 -2.73 -10.29
CA GLU A 271 10.79 -1.56 -11.20
C GLU A 271 11.58 -0.39 -10.60
N THR A 272 11.43 -0.15 -9.29
CA THR A 272 12.18 0.91 -8.58
C THR A 272 13.68 0.62 -8.52
N ARG A 273 14.08 -0.65 -8.32
CA ARG A 273 15.49 -1.05 -8.32
C ARG A 273 16.10 -0.91 -9.72
N GLU A 274 15.40 -1.37 -10.75
CA GLU A 274 15.83 -1.23 -12.15
C GLU A 274 16.03 0.24 -12.52
N LEU A 275 15.07 1.11 -12.19
CA LEU A 275 15.22 2.54 -12.41
C LEU A 275 16.42 3.13 -11.66
N SER A 276 16.70 2.67 -10.44
CA SER A 276 17.88 3.10 -9.67
C SER A 276 19.19 2.64 -10.33
N THR A 277 19.23 1.41 -10.85
CA THR A 277 20.39 0.87 -11.57
C THR A 277 20.65 1.65 -12.86
N ASN A 278 19.61 1.92 -13.66
CA ASN A 278 19.76 2.68 -14.90
C ASN A 278 20.30 4.10 -14.65
N ASN A 279 19.86 4.75 -13.57
CA ASN A 279 20.39 6.06 -13.18
C ASN A 279 21.86 5.99 -12.74
N LEU A 280 22.27 4.91 -12.07
CA LEU A 280 23.67 4.69 -11.70
C LEU A 280 24.54 4.49 -12.94
N GLU A 281 24.11 3.66 -13.88
CA GLU A 281 24.82 3.42 -15.15
C GLU A 281 24.95 4.72 -15.97
N GLU A 282 23.88 5.51 -16.05
CA GLU A 282 23.90 6.80 -16.75
C GLU A 282 24.82 7.82 -16.07
N SER A 283 24.84 7.87 -14.74
CA SER A 283 25.76 8.73 -13.98
C SER A 283 27.22 8.37 -14.26
N LEU A 284 27.56 7.07 -14.26
CA LEU A 284 28.90 6.59 -14.61
C LEU A 284 29.27 6.93 -16.05
N ARG A 285 28.35 6.70 -17.00
CA ARG A 285 28.54 7.04 -18.42
C ARG A 285 28.82 8.54 -18.61
N LEU A 286 28.02 9.40 -17.96
CA LEU A 286 28.18 10.86 -18.04
C LEU A 286 29.51 11.31 -17.42
N ALA A 287 29.90 10.75 -16.27
CA ALA A 287 31.18 11.05 -15.63
C ALA A 287 32.37 10.68 -16.53
N GLU A 288 32.36 9.51 -17.16
CA GLU A 288 33.37 9.09 -18.13
C GLU A 288 33.44 10.01 -19.35
N GLU A 289 32.29 10.42 -19.89
CA GLU A 289 32.23 11.34 -21.03
C GLU A 289 32.76 12.75 -20.68
N ILE A 290 32.46 13.24 -19.48
CA ILE A 290 32.99 14.50 -18.95
C ILE A 290 34.52 14.42 -18.81
N ASP A 291 35.03 13.35 -18.23
CA ASP A 291 36.47 13.11 -18.08
C ASP A 291 37.17 13.05 -19.45
N ARG A 292 36.56 12.37 -20.43
CA ARG A 292 37.06 12.29 -21.80
C ARG A 292 37.11 13.67 -22.45
N LEU A 293 36.06 14.50 -22.31
CA LEU A 293 36.03 15.85 -22.86
C LEU A 293 37.06 16.77 -22.18
N LYS A 294 37.23 16.67 -20.86
CA LYS A 294 38.25 17.44 -20.10
C LYS A 294 39.68 17.07 -20.49
N ARG A 295 39.93 15.81 -20.88
CA ARG A 295 41.25 15.33 -21.33
C ARG A 295 41.48 15.48 -22.83
N LYS A 296 40.46 15.84 -23.62
CA LYS A 296 40.59 16.00 -25.07
C LYS A 296 41.57 17.16 -25.37
N PRO A 297 42.59 16.96 -26.21
CA PRO A 297 43.47 18.05 -26.63
C PRO A 297 42.67 19.16 -27.30
N ARG A 298 43.06 20.41 -27.06
CA ARG A 298 42.37 21.57 -27.61
C ARG A 298 42.57 21.64 -29.13
N SER A 299 41.47 21.65 -29.89
CA SER A 299 41.51 21.81 -31.35
C SER A 299 41.94 23.22 -31.75
N ALA A 300 42.51 23.34 -32.95
CA ALA A 300 42.77 24.64 -33.59
C ALA A 300 41.53 25.19 -34.31
N ASP A 301 40.52 24.35 -34.52
CA ASP A 301 39.24 24.74 -35.10
C ASP A 301 38.34 25.40 -34.04
N SER A 302 37.88 26.63 -34.31
CA SER A 302 37.05 27.39 -33.36
C SER A 302 35.67 26.76 -33.15
N ASP A 303 35.12 26.11 -34.17
CA ASP A 303 33.79 25.52 -34.10
C ASP A 303 33.84 24.26 -33.24
N GLU A 304 34.88 23.43 -33.41
CA GLU A 304 35.10 22.25 -32.57
C GLU A 304 35.32 22.63 -31.09
N VAL A 305 36.03 23.73 -30.81
CA VAL A 305 36.21 24.23 -29.43
C VAL A 305 34.87 24.67 -28.81
N ALA A 306 34.01 25.33 -29.57
CA ALA A 306 32.69 25.76 -29.10
C ALA A 306 31.77 24.55 -28.84
N ASP A 307 31.78 23.56 -29.73
CA ASP A 307 30.99 22.33 -29.61
C ASP A 307 31.42 21.50 -28.40
N ASP A 308 32.73 21.31 -28.18
CA ASP A 308 33.25 20.59 -27.01
C ASP A 308 32.86 21.28 -25.70
N ALA A 309 32.94 22.62 -25.65
CA ALA A 309 32.56 23.40 -24.47
C ALA A 309 31.04 23.30 -24.17
N PHE A 310 30.20 23.39 -25.20
CA PHE A 310 28.75 23.21 -25.06
C PHE A 310 28.41 21.78 -24.61
N ALA A 311 29.06 20.78 -25.23
CA ALA A 311 28.87 19.37 -24.89
C ALA A 311 29.31 19.05 -23.46
N LEU A 312 30.39 19.65 -22.98
CA LEU A 312 30.85 19.52 -21.59
C LEU A 312 29.82 20.11 -20.62
N ARG A 313 29.43 21.37 -20.83
CA ARG A 313 28.43 22.04 -19.97
C ARG A 313 27.11 21.26 -19.90
N LYS A 314 26.62 20.79 -21.04
CA LYS A 314 25.38 20.01 -21.10
C LYS A 314 25.49 18.70 -20.31
N LYS A 315 26.61 17.98 -20.42
CA LYS A 315 26.82 16.72 -19.69
C LYS A 315 27.00 16.95 -18.19
N GLU A 316 27.67 18.01 -17.78
CA GLU A 316 27.80 18.39 -16.36
C GLU A 316 26.40 18.65 -15.76
N THR A 317 25.55 19.41 -16.44
CA THR A 317 24.14 19.60 -16.00
C THR A 317 23.36 18.29 -15.96
N GLN A 318 23.50 17.42 -16.96
CA GLN A 318 22.84 16.11 -16.95
C GLN A 318 23.31 15.23 -15.79
N LEU A 319 24.60 15.27 -15.44
CA LEU A 319 25.14 14.51 -14.31
C LEU A 319 24.54 15.00 -12.99
N GLU A 320 24.46 16.32 -12.79
CA GLU A 320 23.81 16.93 -11.61
C GLU A 320 22.33 16.49 -11.50
N GLU A 321 21.58 16.48 -12.61
CA GLU A 321 20.19 16.02 -12.64
C GLU A 321 20.03 14.54 -12.28
N VAL A 322 20.92 13.68 -12.80
CA VAL A 322 20.92 12.24 -12.51
C VAL A 322 21.29 11.96 -11.06
N GLU A 323 22.26 12.69 -10.50
CA GLU A 323 22.64 12.59 -9.08
C GLU A 323 21.48 12.99 -8.15
N ALA A 324 20.81 14.11 -8.44
CA ALA A 324 19.61 14.53 -7.72
C ALA A 324 18.47 13.49 -7.83
N THR A 325 18.30 12.91 -9.02
CA THR A 325 17.34 11.82 -9.28
C THR A 325 17.65 10.59 -8.42
N ARG A 326 18.93 10.21 -8.32
CA ARG A 326 19.39 9.07 -7.50
C ARG A 326 19.08 9.28 -6.03
N GLU A 327 19.39 10.45 -5.48
CA GLU A 327 19.11 10.79 -4.07
C GLU A 327 17.60 10.76 -3.76
N ALA A 328 16.79 11.31 -4.68
CA ALA A 328 15.34 11.30 -4.57
C ALA A 328 14.77 9.86 -4.63
N LEU A 329 15.28 9.00 -5.51
CA LEU A 329 14.87 7.60 -5.61
C LEU A 329 15.28 6.78 -4.39
N GLU A 330 16.48 7.01 -3.84
CA GLU A 330 16.93 6.35 -2.62
C GLU A 330 16.03 6.71 -1.42
N THR A 331 15.71 8.00 -1.29
CA THR A 331 14.78 8.51 -0.28
C THR A 331 13.40 7.88 -0.47
N PHE A 332 12.87 7.92 -1.69
CA PHE A 332 11.58 7.34 -2.05
C PHE A 332 11.50 5.87 -1.67
N LYS A 333 12.52 5.07 -2.04
CA LYS A 333 12.60 3.64 -1.73
C LYS A 333 12.58 3.38 -0.22
N LYS A 334 13.40 4.10 0.57
CA LYS A 334 13.42 3.98 2.04
C LYS A 334 12.06 4.32 2.66
N THR A 335 11.42 5.39 2.20
CA THR A 335 10.09 5.79 2.67
C THR A 335 9.05 4.73 2.30
N THR A 336 9.01 4.25 1.06
CA THR A 336 8.01 3.24 0.66
C THR A 336 8.23 1.91 1.37
N ASP A 337 9.49 1.50 1.55
CA ASP A 337 9.79 0.24 2.25
C ASP A 337 9.36 0.29 3.72
N SER A 338 9.67 1.37 4.43
CA SER A 338 9.25 1.53 5.84
C SER A 338 7.73 1.65 6.03
N THR A 339 6.99 2.07 5.01
CA THR A 339 5.57 2.43 5.16
C THR A 339 4.60 1.46 4.48
N PHE A 340 4.98 0.85 3.35
CA PHE A 340 4.14 -0.05 2.55
C PHE A 340 4.66 -1.48 2.47
N ASN A 341 5.86 -1.82 2.96
CA ASN A 341 6.38 -3.20 2.85
C ASN A 341 5.52 -4.21 3.63
N ASP A 342 5.07 -3.83 4.81
CA ASP A 342 4.11 -4.61 5.58
C ASP A 342 2.72 -4.55 4.92
N ILE A 343 2.23 -5.70 4.48
CA ILE A 343 0.92 -5.82 3.84
C ILE A 343 -0.22 -5.36 4.76
N ALA A 344 -0.10 -5.52 6.08
CA ALA A 344 -1.10 -5.05 7.03
C ALA A 344 -1.29 -3.52 6.99
N ARG A 345 -0.24 -2.78 6.61
CA ARG A 345 -0.27 -1.31 6.47
C ARG A 345 -0.94 -0.86 5.16
N ARG A 346 -1.14 -1.77 4.21
CA ARG A 346 -1.70 -1.50 2.89
C ARG A 346 -3.22 -1.56 2.84
N GLY A 347 -3.92 -1.77 3.95
CA GLY A 347 -5.38 -1.69 4.02
C GLY A 347 -5.89 -0.31 3.57
N ILE A 348 -6.82 -0.28 2.63
CA ILE A 348 -7.40 0.95 2.05
C ILE A 348 -8.92 1.04 2.22
N GLY A 349 -9.55 0.01 2.78
CA GLY A 349 -11.00 -0.03 2.90
C GLY A 349 -11.52 -1.43 3.15
N TRP A 350 -12.81 -1.61 2.93
CA TRP A 350 -13.47 -2.91 3.05
C TRP A 350 -14.66 -3.02 2.10
N VAL A 351 -14.96 -4.24 1.65
CA VAL A 351 -16.10 -4.51 0.77
C VAL A 351 -17.39 -4.09 1.46
N ASP A 352 -18.25 -3.37 0.72
CA ASP A 352 -19.56 -2.92 1.18
C ASP A 352 -20.69 -3.75 0.56
N TRP A 353 -20.65 -3.92 -0.76
CA TRP A 353 -21.68 -4.66 -1.49
C TRP A 353 -21.03 -5.36 -2.69
N ALA A 354 -21.29 -6.64 -2.83
CA ALA A 354 -20.78 -7.41 -3.96
C ALA A 354 -21.80 -8.52 -4.25
N PRO A 355 -22.76 -8.32 -5.18
CA PRO A 355 -23.77 -9.33 -5.51
C PRO A 355 -23.10 -10.59 -6.09
N LYS A 356 -23.83 -11.70 -6.10
CA LYS A 356 -23.38 -12.90 -6.80
C LYS A 356 -23.16 -12.58 -8.28
N ILE A 357 -22.14 -13.20 -8.88
CA ILE A 357 -21.96 -13.14 -10.33
C ILE A 357 -23.17 -13.82 -10.96
N ALA A 358 -23.84 -13.07 -11.82
CA ALA A 358 -25.02 -13.51 -12.54
C ALA A 358 -25.04 -12.85 -13.91
N VAL A 359 -25.80 -13.41 -14.83
CA VAL A 359 -25.98 -12.83 -16.16
C VAL A 359 -27.45 -12.50 -16.34
N ASP A 360 -27.70 -11.25 -16.75
CA ASP A 360 -28.99 -10.80 -17.27
C ASP A 360 -28.81 -10.58 -18.78
N ARG A 361 -28.69 -9.32 -19.23
CA ARG A 361 -28.16 -8.99 -20.55
C ARG A 361 -26.62 -9.01 -20.56
N HIS A 362 -26.02 -8.40 -19.55
CA HIS A 362 -24.57 -8.31 -19.36
C HIS A 362 -24.17 -9.10 -18.10
N THR A 363 -22.89 -9.44 -17.99
CA THR A 363 -22.38 -10.06 -16.77
C THR A 363 -22.39 -9.08 -15.60
N LEU A 364 -23.11 -9.40 -14.52
CA LEU A 364 -23.06 -8.67 -13.26
C LEU A 364 -21.87 -9.16 -12.43
N ASP A 365 -20.68 -8.75 -12.83
CA ASP A 365 -19.44 -9.03 -12.09
C ASP A 365 -18.87 -7.73 -11.54
N ILE A 366 -19.62 -7.10 -10.62
CA ILE A 366 -19.22 -5.84 -9.98
C ILE A 366 -19.34 -5.97 -8.46
N GLY A 367 -18.58 -5.15 -7.74
CA GLY A 367 -18.77 -4.92 -6.32
C GLY A 367 -18.17 -3.57 -5.93
N THR A 368 -18.54 -3.12 -4.74
CA THR A 368 -18.13 -1.86 -4.15
C THR A 368 -17.44 -2.07 -2.82
N PHE A 369 -16.49 -1.22 -2.51
CA PHE A 369 -15.80 -1.18 -1.23
C PHE A 369 -15.73 0.26 -0.73
N GLU A 370 -15.95 0.45 0.57
CA GLU A 370 -15.83 1.75 1.20
C GLU A 370 -14.36 2.11 1.38
N LEU A 371 -14.00 3.34 1.02
CA LEU A 371 -12.63 3.85 1.15
C LEU A 371 -12.36 4.30 2.59
N ASP A 372 -11.16 4.00 3.10
CA ASP A 372 -10.67 4.58 4.35
C ASP A 372 -10.31 6.06 4.14
N PRO A 373 -11.02 7.01 4.77
CA PRO A 373 -10.75 8.44 4.60
C PRO A 373 -9.31 8.85 4.93
N SER A 374 -8.68 8.19 5.90
CA SER A 374 -7.29 8.49 6.29
C SER A 374 -6.29 8.16 5.17
N LYS A 375 -6.66 7.25 4.27
CA LYS A 375 -5.82 6.81 3.16
C LYS A 375 -5.94 7.67 1.92
N PHE A 376 -7.15 8.14 1.62
CA PHE A 376 -7.44 8.85 0.37
C PHE A 376 -7.52 10.38 0.54
N ARG A 377 -8.14 10.87 1.62
CA ARG A 377 -8.49 12.31 1.78
C ARG A 377 -7.34 13.27 1.49
N PRO A 378 -6.06 13.01 1.88
CA PRO A 378 -4.98 13.97 1.60
C PRO A 378 -4.74 14.26 0.12
N HIS A 379 -5.01 13.29 -0.76
CA HIS A 379 -4.61 13.34 -2.17
C HIS A 379 -5.70 12.99 -3.16
N PHE A 380 -6.90 12.66 -2.69
CA PHE A 380 -8.06 12.33 -3.52
C PHE A 380 -8.44 13.49 -4.43
N LYS A 381 -8.61 13.20 -5.72
CA LYS A 381 -9.03 14.16 -6.76
C LYS A 381 -10.24 13.66 -7.56
N GLY A 382 -11.01 12.72 -7.01
CA GLY A 382 -12.06 12.03 -7.74
C GLY A 382 -11.52 11.02 -8.75
N ASN A 383 -12.28 10.84 -9.82
CA ASN A 383 -11.96 9.90 -10.89
C ASN A 383 -10.92 10.48 -11.84
N VAL A 384 -9.65 10.19 -11.60
CA VAL A 384 -8.51 10.64 -12.41
C VAL A 384 -7.63 9.46 -12.80
N VAL A 385 -7.33 9.33 -14.08
CA VAL A 385 -6.33 8.38 -14.59
C VAL A 385 -5.00 9.12 -14.79
N ASP A 386 -3.91 8.56 -14.28
CA ASP A 386 -2.56 8.99 -14.64
C ASP A 386 -2.14 8.26 -15.93
N LEU A 387 -1.98 9.02 -17.02
CA LEU A 387 -1.60 8.50 -18.33
C LEU A 387 -0.14 8.00 -18.38
N GLY A 388 0.62 8.15 -17.29
CA GLY A 388 1.97 7.62 -17.15
C GLY A 388 2.95 8.14 -18.19
N SER A 389 4.08 7.45 -18.30
CA SER A 389 5.20 7.80 -19.20
C SER A 389 5.46 6.76 -20.30
N LYS A 390 4.57 5.76 -20.45
CA LYS A 390 4.74 4.69 -21.43
C LYS A 390 4.60 5.17 -22.88
N PHE A 391 3.75 6.16 -23.10
CA PHE A 391 3.57 6.81 -24.39
C PHE A 391 3.97 8.28 -24.28
N GLU A 392 4.54 8.79 -25.37
CA GLU A 392 4.74 10.24 -25.50
C GLU A 392 3.40 10.96 -25.66
N PRO A 393 3.23 12.19 -25.14
CA PRO A 393 1.95 12.89 -25.17
C PRO A 393 1.38 13.05 -26.58
N HIS A 394 2.26 13.38 -27.55
CA HIS A 394 1.88 13.55 -28.95
C HIS A 394 1.51 12.21 -29.61
N GLU A 395 2.15 11.12 -29.22
CA GLU A 395 1.85 9.78 -29.71
C GLU A 395 0.47 9.34 -29.20
N LEU A 396 0.24 9.44 -27.89
CA LEU A 396 -1.04 9.03 -27.28
C LEU A 396 -2.21 9.90 -27.78
N LYS A 397 -1.98 11.21 -27.96
CA LYS A 397 -2.96 12.11 -28.60
C LYS A 397 -3.34 11.63 -30.00
N ARG A 398 -2.35 11.29 -30.84
CA ARG A 398 -2.58 10.80 -32.20
C ARG A 398 -3.26 9.43 -32.21
N MET A 399 -3.00 8.59 -31.20
CA MET A 399 -3.71 7.31 -31.06
C MET A 399 -5.20 7.53 -30.79
N PHE A 400 -5.56 8.43 -29.85
CA PHE A 400 -6.97 8.69 -29.53
C PHE A 400 -7.72 9.39 -30.65
N TRP A 401 -7.08 10.36 -31.30
CA TRP A 401 -7.70 11.20 -32.33
C TRP A 401 -6.84 11.24 -33.59
N PRO A 402 -6.86 10.15 -34.38
CA PRO A 402 -6.08 10.06 -35.61
C PRO A 402 -6.60 10.99 -36.73
N ASN A 403 -7.90 11.28 -36.74
CA ASN A 403 -8.55 12.14 -37.75
C ASN A 403 -8.69 13.60 -37.29
N ASP A 404 -8.40 14.56 -38.17
CA ASP A 404 -8.57 16.00 -37.91
C ASP A 404 -10.04 16.43 -37.75
N SER A 405 -10.99 15.62 -38.23
CA SER A 405 -12.44 15.85 -38.06
C SER A 405 -12.93 15.51 -36.65
N ASN A 406 -12.09 14.91 -35.80
CA ASN A 406 -12.42 14.64 -34.41
C ASN A 406 -12.63 15.94 -33.62
N PRO A 407 -13.51 15.97 -32.61
CA PRO A 407 -13.80 17.18 -31.86
C PRO A 407 -12.56 17.89 -31.30
N THR A 408 -12.36 19.15 -31.74
CA THR A 408 -11.17 19.98 -31.47
C THR A 408 -11.04 20.44 -30.01
N GLY A 409 -12.10 20.28 -29.21
CA GLY A 409 -12.13 20.59 -27.78
C GLY A 409 -11.40 19.56 -26.90
N MET A 410 -11.08 18.39 -27.44
CA MET A 410 -10.41 17.32 -26.72
C MET A 410 -8.90 17.59 -26.67
N ARG A 411 -8.41 18.02 -25.51
CA ARG A 411 -6.98 18.33 -25.29
C ARG A 411 -6.36 17.28 -24.39
N PHE A 412 -5.20 16.79 -24.81
CA PHE A 412 -4.34 15.97 -23.96
C PHE A 412 -3.96 16.79 -22.70
N PRO A 413 -4.16 16.27 -21.48
CA PRO A 413 -3.87 17.01 -20.26
C PRO A 413 -2.37 17.23 -20.11
N SER A 414 -1.94 18.49 -19.91
CA SER A 414 -0.52 18.84 -19.81
C SER A 414 0.17 18.23 -18.59
N ASP A 415 -0.59 17.91 -17.55
CA ASP A 415 -0.11 17.24 -16.34
C ASP A 415 -0.33 15.71 -16.39
N ARG A 416 -0.64 15.17 -17.58
CA ARG A 416 -0.90 13.75 -17.86
C ARG A 416 -2.01 13.12 -17.00
N GLN A 417 -2.84 13.92 -16.33
CA GLN A 417 -3.95 13.46 -15.50
C GLN A 417 -5.27 13.65 -16.25
N LEU A 418 -5.83 12.56 -16.77
CA LEU A 418 -7.12 12.58 -17.45
C LEU A 418 -8.25 12.44 -16.43
N LYS A 419 -9.10 13.47 -16.33
CA LYS A 419 -10.32 13.40 -15.52
C LYS A 419 -11.35 12.53 -16.22
N ILE A 420 -11.88 11.55 -15.51
CA ILE A 420 -12.99 10.75 -16.00
C ILE A 420 -14.31 11.40 -15.59
N ARG A 421 -15.12 11.76 -16.59
CA ARG A 421 -16.40 12.45 -16.42
C ARG A 421 -17.43 11.86 -17.36
N GLY A 422 -18.57 11.48 -16.80
CA GLY A 422 -19.66 10.89 -17.56
C GLY A 422 -19.35 9.49 -18.06
N VAL A 423 -20.26 9.00 -18.91
CA VAL A 423 -20.28 7.64 -19.43
C VAL A 423 -20.69 7.71 -20.89
N VAL A 424 -20.11 6.86 -21.73
CA VAL A 424 -20.55 6.73 -23.13
C VAL A 424 -21.94 6.10 -23.12
N PRO A 425 -22.99 6.81 -23.57
CA PRO A 425 -24.34 6.29 -23.61
C PRO A 425 -24.48 5.20 -24.68
N GLN A 426 -25.54 4.40 -24.57
CA GLN A 426 -25.72 3.20 -25.37
C GLN A 426 -25.82 3.50 -26.88
N ASP A 427 -26.45 4.61 -27.25
CA ASP A 427 -26.62 5.08 -28.62
C ASP A 427 -25.30 5.49 -29.27
N GLU A 428 -24.41 6.14 -28.53
CA GLU A 428 -23.07 6.51 -28.98
C GLU A 428 -22.12 5.30 -29.09
N LEU A 429 -22.31 4.25 -28.28
CA LEU A 429 -21.56 3.00 -28.48
C LEU A 429 -21.86 2.40 -29.86
N ALA A 430 -23.11 2.46 -30.31
CA ALA A 430 -23.49 2.01 -31.65
C ALA A 430 -23.11 3.02 -32.75
N ASN A 431 -23.06 4.32 -32.42
CA ASN A 431 -22.78 5.41 -33.34
C ASN A 431 -21.73 6.37 -32.76
N PRO A 432 -20.43 6.04 -32.86
CA PRO A 432 -19.37 6.85 -32.25
C PRO A 432 -19.32 8.28 -32.79
N ASP A 433 -18.99 9.23 -31.92
CA ASP A 433 -18.76 10.65 -32.26
C ASP A 433 -17.29 10.95 -32.65
N CYS A 434 -16.45 9.92 -32.68
CA CYS A 434 -15.04 9.96 -33.04
C CYS A 434 -14.76 9.09 -34.28
N TYR A 435 -13.71 9.44 -35.02
CA TYR A 435 -13.37 8.87 -36.32
C TYR A 435 -11.93 8.40 -36.38
N ASP A 436 -11.70 7.29 -37.08
CA ASP A 436 -10.38 6.77 -37.41
C ASP A 436 -9.71 7.53 -38.58
N ASP A 437 -8.48 7.14 -38.94
CA ASP A 437 -7.72 7.73 -40.06
C ASP A 437 -8.49 7.73 -41.40
N ASN A 438 -9.46 6.81 -41.57
CA ASN A 438 -10.27 6.67 -42.78
C ASN A 438 -11.61 7.41 -42.71
N GLY A 439 -11.89 8.10 -41.60
CA GLY A 439 -13.17 8.78 -41.37
C GLY A 439 -14.29 7.84 -40.93
N VAL A 440 -13.98 6.62 -40.50
CA VAL A 440 -14.97 5.65 -39.99
C VAL A 440 -15.18 5.88 -38.50
N GLY A 441 -16.45 5.93 -38.08
CA GLY A 441 -16.82 6.10 -36.66
C GLY A 441 -16.27 4.97 -35.78
N MET A 442 -15.43 5.31 -34.80
CA MET A 442 -14.81 4.35 -33.87
C MET A 442 -14.36 5.05 -32.58
N TYR A 443 -14.48 4.36 -31.45
CA TYR A 443 -13.78 4.73 -30.23
C TYR A 443 -12.43 4.02 -30.09
N ILE A 444 -11.36 4.82 -30.04
CA ILE A 444 -10.10 4.38 -29.45
C ILE A 444 -10.21 4.55 -27.94
N VAL A 445 -9.91 3.48 -27.22
CA VAL A 445 -10.08 3.39 -25.77
C VAL A 445 -8.76 3.10 -25.10
N ALA A 446 -8.66 3.44 -23.83
CA ALA A 446 -7.55 3.05 -22.99
C ALA A 446 -8.04 2.47 -21.66
N LYS A 447 -7.13 1.79 -20.97
CA LYS A 447 -7.27 1.46 -19.56
C LYS A 447 -5.92 1.63 -18.87
N ASP A 448 -5.94 1.93 -17.58
CA ASP A 448 -4.78 1.75 -16.71
C ASP A 448 -5.08 0.59 -15.77
N GLY A 449 -4.23 -0.44 -15.78
CA GLY A 449 -4.47 -1.68 -15.03
C GLY A 449 -3.22 -2.18 -14.31
N ASN A 450 -3.46 -2.92 -13.24
CA ASN A 450 -2.44 -3.48 -12.36
C ASN A 450 -1.30 -4.23 -13.09
N THR A 451 -1.61 -4.96 -14.16
CA THR A 451 -0.66 -5.84 -14.84
C THR A 451 -0.05 -5.20 -16.08
N THR A 452 -0.83 -4.55 -16.94
CA THR A 452 -0.27 -4.02 -18.20
C THR A 452 0.07 -2.53 -18.16
N ASP A 453 -0.21 -1.87 -17.03
CA ASP A 453 -0.22 -0.42 -16.89
C ASP A 453 -1.15 0.20 -17.97
N LEU A 454 -0.87 1.43 -18.41
CA LEU A 454 -1.65 2.08 -19.46
C LEU A 454 -1.54 1.29 -20.77
N THR A 455 -2.69 0.91 -21.33
CA THR A 455 -2.81 0.27 -22.65
C THR A 455 -3.90 0.94 -23.46
N VAL A 456 -3.75 0.89 -24.78
CA VAL A 456 -4.68 1.45 -25.76
C VAL A 456 -5.26 0.32 -26.60
N GLY A 457 -6.54 0.42 -26.94
CA GLY A 457 -7.30 -0.58 -27.67
C GLY A 457 -8.34 0.06 -28.59
N ARG A 458 -9.03 -0.79 -29.35
CA ARG A 458 -10.10 -0.40 -30.27
C ARG A 458 -11.39 -1.02 -29.80
N TYR A 459 -12.39 -0.19 -29.52
CA TYR A 459 -13.73 -0.70 -29.26
C TYR A 459 -14.29 -1.31 -30.56
N ALA A 460 -14.91 -2.48 -30.45
CA ALA A 460 -15.41 -3.22 -31.61
C ALA A 460 -16.56 -2.53 -32.36
N GLY A 461 -17.26 -1.57 -31.72
CA GLY A 461 -18.46 -0.92 -32.27
C GLY A 461 -19.72 -1.78 -32.23
N LEU A 462 -19.57 -3.09 -32.00
CA LEU A 462 -20.66 -4.05 -31.86
C LEU A 462 -20.49 -4.84 -30.56
N GLU A 463 -21.62 -5.31 -30.04
CA GLU A 463 -21.67 -6.15 -28.85
C GLU A 463 -21.12 -7.56 -29.15
N ALA A 464 -20.31 -8.09 -28.24
CA ALA A 464 -19.88 -9.48 -28.28
C ALA A 464 -20.84 -10.37 -27.50
N TYR A 465 -21.22 -11.49 -28.10
CA TYR A 465 -22.07 -12.50 -27.48
C TYR A 465 -21.19 -13.64 -26.96
N LEU A 466 -21.08 -13.75 -25.64
CA LEU A 466 -20.29 -14.77 -24.98
C LEU A 466 -21.19 -15.95 -24.60
N CYS A 467 -20.61 -17.15 -24.61
CA CYS A 467 -21.22 -18.36 -24.09
C CYS A 467 -20.14 -19.12 -23.31
N ASP A 468 -20.36 -19.33 -22.01
CA ASP A 468 -19.45 -20.13 -21.21
C ASP A 468 -19.64 -21.64 -21.46
N GLU A 469 -18.79 -22.46 -20.82
CA GLU A 469 -18.83 -23.92 -20.91
C GLU A 469 -20.12 -24.55 -20.37
N PHE A 470 -20.88 -23.81 -19.56
CA PHE A 470 -22.16 -24.23 -18.99
C PHE A 470 -23.37 -23.73 -19.80
N GLY A 471 -23.12 -23.01 -20.91
CA GLY A 471 -24.17 -22.47 -21.77
C GLY A 471 -24.74 -21.13 -21.29
N THR A 472 -24.15 -20.48 -20.29
CA THR A 472 -24.54 -19.14 -19.85
C THR A 472 -24.15 -18.12 -20.90
N LYS A 473 -25.11 -17.31 -21.35
CA LYS A 473 -24.92 -16.35 -22.44
C LYS A 473 -24.94 -14.93 -21.91
N SER A 474 -23.92 -14.14 -22.26
CA SER A 474 -23.86 -12.71 -21.92
C SER A 474 -23.54 -11.86 -23.16
N ILE A 475 -23.81 -10.57 -23.05
CA ILE A 475 -23.50 -9.56 -24.06
C ILE A 475 -22.46 -8.62 -23.44
N GLU A 476 -21.34 -8.35 -24.10
CA GLU A 476 -20.26 -7.52 -23.54
C GLU A 476 -19.69 -6.53 -24.55
N ALA A 477 -19.03 -5.48 -24.05
CA ALA A 477 -18.20 -4.62 -24.88
C ALA A 477 -16.89 -5.34 -25.20
N ALA A 478 -16.61 -5.54 -26.49
CA ALA A 478 -15.35 -6.11 -26.95
C ALA A 478 -14.32 -5.03 -27.28
N ILE A 479 -13.10 -5.25 -26.80
CA ILE A 479 -11.93 -4.42 -27.09
C ILE A 479 -10.87 -5.24 -27.78
N TYR A 480 -10.46 -4.79 -28.96
CA TYR A 480 -9.33 -5.34 -29.70
C TYR A 480 -8.04 -4.62 -29.31
N ASN A 481 -6.92 -5.35 -29.38
CA ASN A 481 -5.59 -4.77 -29.23
C ASN A 481 -5.38 -3.65 -30.26
N TYR A 482 -4.80 -2.52 -29.86
CA TYR A 482 -4.62 -1.38 -30.77
C TYR A 482 -3.78 -1.72 -32.00
N SER A 483 -2.66 -2.42 -31.78
CA SER A 483 -1.77 -2.92 -32.82
C SER A 483 -0.86 -4.03 -32.28
N LYS A 484 -0.23 -4.81 -33.18
CA LYS A 484 0.81 -5.79 -32.78
C LYS A 484 1.97 -5.13 -32.02
N LYS A 485 2.32 -3.88 -32.36
CA LYS A 485 3.43 -3.14 -31.71
C LYS A 485 3.07 -2.68 -30.29
N SER A 486 1.79 -2.38 -30.06
CA SER A 486 1.27 -1.93 -28.76
C SER A 486 1.10 -3.08 -27.76
N GLY A 487 1.13 -4.33 -28.24
CA GLY A 487 0.92 -5.52 -27.42
C GLY A 487 -0.54 -5.73 -27.07
N ASP A 488 -0.77 -6.55 -26.05
CA ASP A 488 -2.12 -6.90 -25.61
C ASP A 488 -2.76 -5.78 -24.79
N PHE A 489 -4.06 -5.58 -24.99
CA PHE A 489 -4.81 -4.58 -24.28
C PHE A 489 -4.91 -4.90 -22.79
N SER A 490 -5.02 -6.19 -22.42
CA SER A 490 -5.15 -6.61 -21.02
C SER A 490 -4.45 -7.93 -20.72
N ALA A 491 -4.14 -8.15 -19.44
CA ALA A 491 -3.68 -9.42 -18.92
C ALA A 491 -4.37 -9.79 -17.60
N LYS A 492 -4.15 -11.01 -17.10
CA LYS A 492 -4.61 -11.43 -15.77
C LYS A 492 -4.12 -10.44 -14.72
N GLY A 493 -5.03 -9.99 -13.85
CA GLY A 493 -4.78 -8.95 -12.85
C GLY A 493 -5.29 -7.57 -13.23
N ASP A 494 -5.61 -7.32 -14.50
CA ASP A 494 -6.25 -6.06 -14.93
C ASP A 494 -7.76 -6.02 -14.68
N SER A 495 -8.37 -7.15 -14.29
CA SER A 495 -9.79 -7.21 -13.93
C SER A 495 -10.16 -6.07 -12.98
N GLY A 496 -11.24 -5.38 -13.31
CA GLY A 496 -11.77 -4.26 -12.55
C GLY A 496 -11.25 -2.93 -13.05
N SER A 497 -10.30 -2.89 -14.00
CA SER A 497 -9.89 -1.63 -14.61
C SER A 497 -11.03 -0.99 -15.39
N LEU A 498 -11.12 0.33 -15.31
CA LEU A 498 -12.00 1.11 -16.17
C LEU A 498 -11.40 1.21 -17.58
N ILE A 499 -12.22 0.91 -18.57
CA ILE A 499 -11.97 1.21 -19.98
C ILE A 499 -12.64 2.55 -20.28
N PHE A 500 -11.87 3.50 -20.79
CA PHE A 500 -12.30 4.89 -21.01
C PHE A 500 -11.90 5.38 -22.40
N THR A 501 -12.63 6.37 -22.92
CA THR A 501 -12.34 7.06 -24.17
C THR A 501 -11.33 8.20 -23.96
N GLY A 502 -10.68 8.68 -25.02
CA GLY A 502 -9.64 9.72 -24.91
C GLY A 502 -10.09 11.04 -24.28
N ASP A 503 -11.39 11.34 -24.30
CA ASP A 503 -12.01 12.51 -23.66
C ASP A 503 -12.42 12.28 -22.20
N GLY A 504 -12.18 11.08 -21.68
CA GLY A 504 -12.44 10.75 -20.28
C GLY A 504 -13.86 10.29 -20.00
N ARG A 505 -14.63 9.76 -20.95
CA ARG A 505 -15.90 9.07 -20.63
C ARG A 505 -15.65 7.61 -20.29
N MET A 506 -16.42 7.07 -19.35
CA MET A 506 -16.42 5.65 -19.02
C MET A 506 -17.05 4.83 -20.17
N LEU A 507 -16.38 3.79 -20.65
CA LEU A 507 -16.91 2.92 -21.71
C LEU A 507 -17.32 1.54 -21.16
N ALA A 508 -16.44 0.88 -20.41
CA ALA A 508 -16.73 -0.43 -19.81
C ALA A 508 -15.87 -0.73 -18.58
N VAL A 509 -16.30 -1.68 -17.76
CA VAL A 509 -15.50 -2.27 -16.68
C VAL A 509 -14.97 -3.62 -17.16
N LEU A 510 -13.65 -3.74 -17.26
CA LEU A 510 -12.99 -4.96 -17.72
C LEU A 510 -13.25 -6.10 -16.74
N HIS A 511 -13.70 -7.27 -17.22
CA HIS A 511 -13.87 -8.45 -16.37
C HIS A 511 -13.22 -9.72 -16.93
N SER A 512 -13.05 -9.83 -18.26
CA SER A 512 -12.50 -11.04 -18.87
C SER A 512 -11.80 -10.77 -20.20
N GLY A 513 -11.22 -11.81 -20.80
CA GLY A 513 -10.62 -11.75 -22.12
C GLY A 513 -10.43 -13.14 -22.71
N MET A 514 -10.17 -13.19 -24.01
CA MET A 514 -9.87 -14.41 -24.75
C MET A 514 -8.36 -14.63 -24.78
N LEU A 515 -7.88 -15.47 -23.86
CA LEU A 515 -6.47 -15.78 -23.72
C LEU A 515 -6.05 -16.93 -24.64
N ARG A 516 -4.85 -16.82 -25.20
CA ARG A 516 -4.13 -17.91 -25.86
C ARG A 516 -2.67 -17.86 -25.44
N ALA A 517 -2.21 -18.91 -24.76
CA ALA A 517 -0.90 -18.93 -24.12
C ALA A 517 -0.70 -17.68 -23.24
N ASN A 518 0.32 -16.87 -23.53
CA ASN A 518 0.64 -15.66 -22.76
C ASN A 518 0.02 -14.38 -23.34
N SER A 519 -0.88 -14.51 -24.33
CA SER A 519 -1.49 -13.35 -24.98
C SER A 519 -3.00 -13.26 -24.83
N THR A 520 -3.51 -12.04 -24.75
CA THR A 520 -4.96 -11.75 -24.78
C THR A 520 -5.32 -11.15 -26.13
N HIS A 521 -6.14 -11.85 -26.90
CA HIS A 521 -6.52 -11.43 -28.25
C HIS A 521 -7.66 -10.42 -28.28
N VAL A 522 -8.63 -10.59 -27.37
CA VAL A 522 -9.81 -9.75 -27.24
C VAL A 522 -10.12 -9.62 -25.76
N THR A 523 -10.44 -8.43 -25.32
CA THR A 523 -10.84 -8.15 -23.94
C THR A 523 -12.33 -7.87 -23.91
N PHE A 524 -13.00 -8.33 -22.86
CA PHE A 524 -14.42 -8.11 -22.64
C PHE A 524 -14.66 -7.30 -21.36
N GLY A 525 -15.55 -6.32 -21.48
CA GLY A 525 -15.96 -5.48 -20.37
C GLY A 525 -17.47 -5.30 -20.34
N THR A 526 -18.02 -5.18 -19.15
CA THR A 526 -19.43 -4.84 -18.95
C THR A 526 -19.62 -3.35 -19.26
N PRO A 527 -20.56 -2.95 -20.14
CA PRO A 527 -20.76 -1.56 -20.50
C PRO A 527 -20.98 -0.65 -19.28
N ALA A 528 -20.24 0.45 -19.22
CA ALA A 528 -20.22 1.30 -18.04
C ALA A 528 -21.58 1.97 -17.76
N TRP A 529 -22.36 2.32 -18.79
CA TRP A 529 -23.70 2.90 -18.61
C TRP A 529 -24.60 1.95 -17.81
N TRP A 530 -24.52 0.65 -18.10
CA TRP A 530 -25.30 -0.36 -17.43
C TRP A 530 -24.81 -0.58 -15.99
N VAL A 531 -23.49 -0.59 -15.78
CA VAL A 531 -22.90 -0.65 -14.42
C VAL A 531 -23.39 0.52 -13.56
N ILE A 532 -23.38 1.75 -14.11
CA ILE A 532 -23.85 2.95 -13.41
C ILE A 532 -25.34 2.81 -13.03
N ASP A 533 -26.18 2.28 -13.91
CA ASP A 533 -27.59 2.03 -13.60
C ASP A 533 -27.76 1.02 -12.46
N ARG A 534 -26.99 -0.07 -12.47
CA ARG A 534 -26.99 -1.05 -11.37
C ARG A 534 -26.52 -0.44 -10.05
N LEU A 535 -25.50 0.41 -10.09
CA LEU A 535 -25.02 1.12 -8.90
C LEU A 535 -26.07 2.11 -8.38
N LYS A 536 -26.77 2.85 -9.25
CA LYS A 536 -27.85 3.76 -8.84
C LYS A 536 -29.06 3.05 -8.25
N LEU A 537 -29.34 1.80 -8.65
CA LEU A 537 -30.35 0.98 -7.98
C LEU A 537 -29.98 0.66 -6.52
N LYS A 538 -28.69 0.39 -6.27
CA LYS A 538 -28.18 0.11 -4.91
C LYS A 538 -27.98 1.38 -4.08
N TYR A 539 -27.36 2.39 -4.69
CA TYR A 539 -26.97 3.68 -4.09
C TYR A 539 -27.71 4.81 -4.80
N LYS A 540 -28.97 5.04 -4.38
CA LYS A 540 -29.87 6.00 -5.05
C LYS A 540 -29.34 7.42 -5.12
N SER A 541 -28.47 7.81 -4.19
CA SER A 541 -27.86 9.14 -4.11
C SER A 541 -26.37 9.13 -4.50
N ALA A 542 -25.95 8.19 -5.36
CA ALA A 542 -24.58 8.12 -5.85
C ALA A 542 -24.23 9.31 -6.76
N ASP A 543 -23.10 9.94 -6.48
CA ASP A 543 -22.49 11.00 -7.29
C ASP A 543 -21.11 10.56 -7.80
N PHE A 544 -21.00 10.43 -9.11
CA PHE A 544 -19.82 9.93 -9.82
C PHE A 544 -18.85 11.05 -10.26
N ASN A 545 -19.23 12.32 -10.09
CA ASN A 545 -18.46 13.47 -10.60
C ASN A 545 -17.78 14.30 -9.50
N ARG A 546 -18.10 14.04 -8.24
CA ARG A 546 -17.51 14.77 -7.11
C ARG A 546 -16.03 14.47 -6.95
N GLU A 547 -15.23 15.54 -6.84
CA GLU A 547 -13.76 15.48 -6.83
C GLU A 547 -13.14 15.56 -5.42
N ALA A 548 -13.94 15.90 -4.40
CA ALA A 548 -13.46 16.12 -3.03
C ALA A 548 -14.13 15.17 -2.03
N PHE A 549 -13.30 14.55 -1.20
CA PHE A 549 -13.65 13.56 -0.18
C PHE A 549 -14.57 14.11 0.92
#